data_AF-A0A0L0FPS1-F1
#
_entry.id   AF-A0A0L0FPS1-F1
#
_cell.length_a   1.000
_cell.length_b   1.000
_cell.length_c   1.000
_cell.angle_alpha   90.00
_cell.angle_beta   90.00
_cell.angle_gamma   90.00
#
_symmetry.space_group_name_H-M   'P 1'
#
loop_
_entity.id
_entity.type
_entity.pdbx_description
1 polymer ?
#
loop_
_entity_poly.entity_id
_entity_poly.type
_entity_poly.pdbx_seq_one_letter_code
_entity_poly.pdbx_strand_id
1 'polypeptide(L)'
;VGGTSQAIRLMYAMSVVRFVNGMVDSVQKGVHARSVSALANELGLPEWVVDFRHDATHTALPTLASCRMTGKFILEWLRFRYWETQARYEPELQALLKAALKHYTSIEVQLSALSDAEAVTMATSSQTVPAGKGKKKAKTVKPTKKPIASNTASVRALFEDRTAALDEVVRLCGSRGVACEMLIPMLLKTGMMVPVDKRMRPASLLGLGVECIDADPKNLRAWSAALGHFERAWPGFLSDMLSTMVSTLAAVSQPAATHASESPVDVVTVHPSPSRLRSIGELL
;
A
#
# COMPACT_ATOMS: atom_id res chain seq x y z
N VAL A 1 29.47 30.74 -29.88
CA VAL A 1 28.16 30.07 -29.60
C VAL A 1 28.34 28.54 -29.46
N GLY A 2 29.34 28.06 -28.68
CA GLY A 2 29.67 26.63 -28.57
C GLY A 2 29.28 25.94 -27.24
N GLY A 3 29.03 26.72 -26.18
CA GLY A 3 28.81 26.19 -24.83
C GLY A 3 27.48 25.46 -24.63
N THR A 4 26.41 25.86 -25.33
CA THR A 4 25.09 25.25 -25.17
C THR A 4 25.02 23.83 -25.76
N SER A 5 25.67 23.60 -26.91
CA SER A 5 25.70 22.27 -27.54
C SER A 5 26.49 21.25 -26.72
N GLN A 6 27.62 21.66 -26.12
CA GLN A 6 28.42 20.80 -25.25
C GLN A 6 27.69 20.48 -23.94
N ALA A 7 27.05 21.47 -23.32
CA ALA A 7 26.27 21.27 -22.10
C ALA A 7 25.11 20.28 -22.33
N ILE A 8 24.37 20.40 -23.44
CA ILE A 8 23.29 19.47 -23.79
C ILE A 8 23.82 18.04 -24.00
N ARG A 9 24.95 17.88 -24.69
CA ARG A 9 25.57 16.56 -24.88
C ARG A 9 25.96 15.91 -23.56
N LEU A 10 26.53 16.69 -22.63
CA LEU A 10 26.88 16.22 -21.29
C LEU A 10 25.63 15.80 -20.51
N MET A 11 24.55 16.57 -20.55
CA MET A 11 23.29 16.21 -19.89
C MET A 11 22.76 14.87 -20.41
N TYR A 12 22.67 14.69 -21.73
CA TYR A 12 22.27 13.40 -22.32
C TYR A 12 23.21 12.27 -21.91
N ALA A 13 24.52 12.47 -22.05
CA ALA A 13 25.51 11.44 -21.74
C ALA A 13 25.41 11.00 -20.28
N MET A 14 25.30 11.94 -19.34
CA MET A 14 25.10 11.63 -17.92
C MET A 14 23.82 10.86 -17.67
N SER A 15 22.70 11.27 -18.26
CA SER A 15 21.41 10.57 -18.12
C SER A 15 21.48 9.14 -18.65
N VAL A 16 22.09 8.92 -19.82
CA VAL A 16 22.26 7.59 -20.42
C VAL A 16 23.16 6.71 -19.55
N VAL A 17 24.31 7.23 -19.11
CA VAL A 17 25.24 6.50 -18.24
C VAL A 17 24.56 6.09 -16.94
N ARG A 18 23.81 7.00 -16.31
CA ARG A 18 23.05 6.72 -15.08
C ARG A 18 21.95 5.70 -15.30
N PHE A 19 21.26 5.75 -16.44
CA PHE A 19 20.27 4.75 -16.81
C PHE A 19 20.90 3.36 -16.95
N VAL A 20 21.96 3.22 -17.77
CA VAL A 20 22.60 1.92 -18.02
C VAL A 20 23.15 1.34 -16.72
N ASN A 21 23.88 2.13 -15.94
CA ASN A 21 24.41 1.66 -14.66
C ASN A 21 23.27 1.28 -13.70
N GLY A 22 22.22 2.12 -13.56
CA GLY A 22 21.10 1.82 -12.67
C GLY A 22 20.33 0.55 -13.04
N MET A 23 20.14 0.30 -14.34
CA MET A 23 19.52 -0.94 -14.83
C MET A 23 20.41 -2.15 -14.55
N VAL A 24 21.69 -2.08 -14.90
CA VAL A 24 22.64 -3.18 -14.72
C VAL A 24 22.88 -3.50 -13.25
N ASP A 25 22.99 -2.48 -12.40
CA ASP A 25 23.17 -2.63 -10.95
C ASP A 25 21.95 -3.30 -10.31
N SER A 26 20.75 -3.07 -10.85
CA SER A 26 19.51 -3.67 -10.32
C SER A 26 19.44 -5.20 -10.50
N VAL A 27 20.12 -5.74 -11.52
CA VAL A 27 20.17 -7.19 -11.82
C VAL A 27 21.50 -7.85 -11.46
N GLN A 28 22.48 -7.06 -11.02
CA GLN A 28 23.75 -7.59 -10.54
C GLN A 28 23.52 -8.35 -9.22
N LYS A 29 23.48 -9.69 -9.31
CA LYS A 29 23.27 -10.60 -8.19
C LYS A 29 24.51 -11.47 -7.98
N GLY A 30 24.92 -11.67 -6.71
CA GLY A 30 25.99 -12.60 -6.33
C GLY A 30 27.31 -11.94 -5.91
N VAL A 31 28.25 -12.78 -5.46
CA VAL A 31 29.56 -12.36 -4.92
C VAL A 31 30.54 -11.91 -6.02
N HIS A 32 30.36 -12.42 -7.24
CA HIS A 32 31.24 -12.12 -8.37
C HIS A 32 30.58 -11.13 -9.33
N ALA A 33 31.32 -10.10 -9.72
CA ALA A 33 30.83 -9.10 -10.66
C ALA A 33 30.70 -9.69 -12.08
N ARG A 34 29.50 -9.63 -12.65
CA ARG A 34 29.25 -9.90 -14.08
C ARG A 34 29.52 -8.64 -14.92
N SER A 35 29.81 -8.83 -16.19
CA SER A 35 30.07 -7.72 -17.11
C SER A 35 28.79 -6.93 -17.43
N VAL A 36 28.95 -5.62 -17.65
CA VAL A 36 27.84 -4.72 -18.02
C VAL A 36 27.13 -5.20 -19.29
N SER A 37 27.88 -5.65 -20.30
CA SER A 37 27.33 -6.19 -21.54
C SER A 37 26.49 -7.45 -21.30
N ALA A 38 26.95 -8.38 -20.46
CA ALA A 38 26.18 -9.59 -20.15
C ALA A 38 24.86 -9.27 -19.43
N LEU A 39 24.88 -8.35 -18.47
CA LEU A 39 23.70 -7.93 -17.72
C LEU A 39 22.72 -7.12 -18.58
N ALA A 40 23.23 -6.25 -19.46
CA ALA A 40 22.42 -5.51 -20.41
C ALA A 40 21.71 -6.43 -21.40
N ASN A 41 22.39 -7.47 -21.89
CA ASN A 41 21.77 -8.48 -22.76
C ASN A 41 20.64 -9.25 -22.06
N GLU A 42 20.79 -9.59 -20.79
CA GLU A 42 19.74 -10.23 -19.98
C GLU A 42 18.51 -9.33 -19.83
N LEU A 43 18.72 -8.02 -19.67
CA LEU A 43 17.67 -7.01 -19.64
C LEU A 43 17.04 -6.75 -21.03
N GLY A 44 17.59 -7.30 -22.11
CA GLY A 44 17.19 -6.99 -23.48
C GLY A 44 17.53 -5.56 -23.91
N LEU A 45 18.58 -4.97 -23.33
CA LEU A 45 19.17 -3.71 -23.80
C LEU A 45 20.13 -4.00 -24.95
N PRO A 46 20.03 -3.29 -26.08
CA PRO A 46 20.97 -3.45 -27.20
C PRO A 46 22.41 -3.08 -26.84
N GLU A 47 23.36 -3.80 -27.41
CA GLU A 47 24.80 -3.58 -27.19
C GLU A 47 25.25 -2.15 -27.48
N TRP A 48 24.71 -1.52 -28.54
CA TRP A 48 25.05 -0.14 -28.91
C TRP A 48 24.71 0.89 -27.81
N VAL A 49 23.77 0.59 -26.91
CA VAL A 49 23.45 1.46 -25.76
C VAL A 49 24.54 1.33 -24.69
N VAL A 50 25.10 0.13 -24.52
CA VAL A 50 26.23 -0.14 -23.64
C VAL A 50 27.51 0.50 -24.21
N ASP A 51 27.71 0.39 -25.52
CA ASP A 51 28.82 1.06 -26.22
C ASP A 51 28.74 2.57 -26.06
N PHE A 52 27.54 3.16 -26.19
CA PHE A 52 27.34 4.58 -25.92
C PHE A 52 27.79 4.95 -24.49
N ARG A 53 27.45 4.13 -23.49
CA ARG A 53 27.90 4.34 -22.11
C ARG A 53 29.41 4.21 -21.97
N HIS A 54 30.03 3.24 -22.64
CA HIS A 54 31.48 3.09 -22.66
C HIS A 54 32.14 4.34 -23.26
N ASP A 55 31.62 4.83 -24.38
CA ASP A 55 32.18 6.00 -25.05
C ASP A 55 32.08 7.26 -24.21
N ALA A 56 30.90 7.49 -23.64
CA ALA A 56 30.64 8.63 -22.77
C ALA A 56 31.51 8.68 -21.50
N THR A 57 32.08 7.55 -21.07
CA THR A 57 32.84 7.45 -19.82
C THR A 57 34.35 7.26 -20.01
N HIS A 58 34.76 6.57 -21.08
CA HIS A 58 36.16 6.14 -21.26
C HIS A 58 36.79 6.61 -22.56
N THR A 59 36.02 6.98 -23.59
CA THR A 59 36.58 7.39 -24.89
C THR A 59 36.36 8.89 -25.10
N ALA A 60 35.27 9.27 -25.75
CA ALA A 60 34.93 10.63 -26.09
C ALA A 60 33.42 10.84 -25.96
N LEU A 61 33.04 12.05 -25.56
CA LEU A 61 31.64 12.44 -25.46
C LEU A 61 30.93 12.20 -26.82
N PRO A 62 29.83 11.43 -26.89
CA PRO A 62 29.12 11.17 -28.14
C PRO A 62 28.58 12.44 -28.80
N THR A 63 28.28 12.36 -30.10
CA THR A 63 27.69 13.48 -30.86
C THR A 63 26.28 13.78 -30.36
N LEU A 64 25.80 15.02 -30.54
CA LEU A 64 24.44 15.39 -30.14
C LEU A 64 23.36 14.55 -30.84
N ALA A 65 23.60 14.15 -32.10
CA ALA A 65 22.68 13.27 -32.84
C ALA A 65 22.57 11.90 -32.18
N SER A 66 23.72 11.30 -31.82
CA SER A 66 23.76 10.02 -31.10
C SER A 66 23.09 10.14 -29.72
N CYS A 67 23.40 11.19 -28.95
CA CYS A 67 22.74 11.49 -27.67
C CYS A 67 21.20 11.51 -27.77
N ARG A 68 20.65 12.21 -28.78
CA ARG A 68 19.20 12.31 -28.98
C ARG A 68 18.58 10.98 -29.40
N MET A 69 19.26 10.22 -30.27
CA MET A 69 18.82 8.90 -30.69
C MET A 69 18.75 7.94 -29.50
N THR A 70 19.83 7.85 -28.72
CA THR A 70 19.90 6.99 -27.52
C THR A 70 18.88 7.41 -26.47
N GLY A 71 18.69 8.73 -26.24
CA GLY A 71 17.68 9.24 -25.32
C GLY A 71 16.26 8.84 -25.71
N LYS A 72 15.90 8.96 -27.01
CA LYS A 72 14.58 8.52 -27.51
C LYS A 72 14.38 7.01 -27.33
N PHE A 73 15.40 6.22 -27.66
CA PHE A 73 15.34 4.78 -27.48
C PHE A 73 15.11 4.40 -26.01
N ILE A 74 15.86 4.99 -25.08
CA ILE A 74 15.73 4.68 -23.64
C ILE A 74 14.34 5.05 -23.12
N LEU A 75 13.79 6.21 -23.52
CA LEU A 75 12.43 6.60 -23.13
C LEU A 75 11.39 5.60 -23.62
N GLU A 76 11.50 5.14 -24.87
CA GLU A 76 10.60 4.15 -25.43
C GLU A 76 10.76 2.78 -24.76
N TRP A 77 12.00 2.39 -24.47
CA TRP A 77 12.31 1.16 -23.73
C TRP A 77 11.69 1.20 -22.33
N LEU A 78 11.86 2.30 -21.59
CA LEU A 78 11.26 2.50 -20.26
C LEU A 78 9.73 2.48 -20.33
N ARG A 79 9.15 3.07 -21.37
CA ARG A 79 7.70 3.10 -21.56
C ARG A 79 7.13 1.69 -21.66
N PHE A 80 7.68 0.86 -22.54
CA PHE A 80 7.19 -0.51 -22.70
C PHE A 80 7.57 -1.44 -21.54
N ARG A 81 8.83 -1.44 -21.13
CA ARG A 81 9.38 -2.43 -20.18
C ARG A 81 9.09 -2.09 -18.72
N TYR A 82 8.95 -0.81 -18.40
CA TYR A 82 8.68 -0.36 -17.03
C TYR A 82 7.25 0.15 -16.91
N TRP A 83 6.91 1.33 -17.46
CA TRP A 83 5.63 1.98 -17.15
C TRP A 83 4.39 1.20 -17.59
N GLU A 84 4.35 0.70 -18.83
CA GLU A 84 3.20 -0.09 -19.29
C GLU A 84 3.09 -1.44 -18.55
N THR A 85 4.23 -2.03 -18.20
CA THR A 85 4.25 -3.29 -17.46
C THR A 85 3.69 -3.07 -16.06
N GLN A 86 4.11 -2.01 -15.37
CA GLN A 86 3.55 -1.57 -14.09
C GLN A 86 2.03 -1.35 -14.17
N ALA A 87 1.56 -0.60 -15.19
CA ALA A 87 0.15 -0.28 -15.36
C ALA A 87 -0.74 -1.52 -15.57
N ARG A 88 -0.20 -2.61 -16.12
CA ARG A 88 -0.93 -3.88 -16.28
C ARG A 88 -1.03 -4.67 -14.98
N TYR A 89 0.01 -4.66 -14.14
CA TYR A 89 0.03 -5.40 -12.89
C TYR A 89 -0.70 -4.70 -11.74
N GLU A 90 -0.70 -3.37 -11.73
CA GLU A 90 -1.35 -2.56 -10.68
C GLU A 90 -2.82 -2.96 -10.39
N PRO A 91 -3.73 -3.11 -11.38
CA PRO A 91 -5.13 -3.45 -11.11
C PRO A 91 -5.29 -4.85 -10.50
N GLU A 92 -4.47 -5.82 -10.92
CA GLU A 92 -4.49 -7.18 -10.37
C GLU A 92 -4.03 -7.17 -8.91
N LEU A 93 -2.92 -6.48 -8.62
CA LEU A 93 -2.42 -6.30 -7.27
C LEU A 93 -3.45 -5.61 -6.38
N GLN A 94 -4.09 -4.53 -6.86
CA GLN A 94 -5.15 -3.85 -6.13
C GLN A 94 -6.35 -4.76 -5.85
N ALA A 95 -6.73 -5.62 -6.80
CA ALA A 95 -7.81 -6.58 -6.61
C ALA A 95 -7.48 -7.61 -5.52
N LEU A 96 -6.25 -8.15 -5.53
CA LEU A 96 -5.76 -9.09 -4.54
C LEU A 96 -5.68 -8.47 -3.15
N LEU A 97 -5.09 -7.27 -3.01
CA LEU A 97 -5.06 -6.53 -1.74
C LEU A 97 -6.46 -6.30 -1.19
N LYS A 98 -7.39 -5.87 -2.06
CA LYS A 98 -8.77 -5.61 -1.66
C LYS A 98 -9.47 -6.88 -1.19
N ALA A 99 -9.20 -8.03 -1.81
CA ALA A 99 -9.74 -9.31 -1.40
C ALA A 99 -9.19 -9.72 -0.02
N ALA A 100 -7.88 -9.61 0.20
CA ALA A 100 -7.24 -9.92 1.48
C ALA A 100 -7.77 -9.01 2.62
N LEU A 101 -7.91 -7.71 2.37
CA LEU A 101 -8.49 -6.78 3.35
C LEU A 101 -9.96 -7.08 3.66
N LYS A 102 -10.75 -7.51 2.66
CA LYS A 102 -12.14 -7.93 2.89
C LYS A 102 -12.22 -9.22 3.71
N HIS A 103 -11.31 -10.15 3.50
CA HIS A 103 -11.21 -11.37 4.30
C HIS A 103 -10.88 -11.00 5.76
N TYR A 104 -9.91 -10.12 5.97
CA TYR A 104 -9.59 -9.57 7.30
C TYR A 104 -10.81 -8.94 7.99
N THR A 105 -11.53 -8.03 7.31
CA THR A 105 -12.70 -7.37 7.92
C THR A 105 -13.83 -8.35 8.23
N SER A 106 -14.02 -9.39 7.41
CA SER A 106 -14.96 -10.47 7.70
C SER A 106 -14.60 -11.23 8.99
N ILE A 107 -13.31 -11.52 9.21
CA ILE A 107 -12.84 -12.18 10.43
C ILE A 107 -13.05 -11.27 11.64
N GLU A 108 -12.74 -9.98 11.54
CA GLU A 108 -12.94 -9.02 12.64
C GLU A 108 -14.42 -8.88 13.03
N VAL A 109 -15.35 -8.95 12.06
CA VAL A 109 -16.79 -8.99 12.36
C VAL A 109 -17.17 -10.26 13.14
N GLN A 110 -16.61 -11.41 12.77
CA GLN A 110 -16.85 -12.68 13.49
C GLN A 110 -16.27 -12.63 14.91
N LEU A 111 -15.06 -12.12 15.09
CA LEU A 111 -14.42 -11.96 16.40
C LEU A 111 -15.20 -10.99 17.30
N SER A 112 -15.67 -9.86 16.77
CA SER A 112 -16.52 -8.92 17.51
C SER A 112 -17.84 -9.55 17.93
N ALA A 113 -18.49 -10.34 17.07
CA ALA A 113 -19.76 -11.01 17.38
C ALA A 113 -19.60 -12.05 18.50
N LEU A 114 -18.47 -12.77 18.53
CA LEU A 114 -18.16 -13.72 19.59
C LEU A 114 -17.92 -13.02 20.93
N SER A 115 -17.19 -11.90 20.94
CA SER A 115 -16.98 -11.07 22.15
C SER A 115 -18.30 -10.52 22.70
N ASP A 116 -19.20 -10.05 21.82
CA ASP A 116 -20.51 -9.52 22.23
C ASP A 116 -21.40 -10.66 22.79
N ALA A 117 -21.36 -11.85 22.19
CA ALA A 117 -22.12 -13.02 22.69
C ALA A 117 -21.62 -13.49 24.07
N GLU A 118 -20.31 -13.53 24.30
CA GLU A 118 -19.74 -13.85 25.61
C GLU A 118 -20.17 -12.83 26.69
N ALA A 119 -20.14 -11.54 26.36
CA ALA A 119 -20.61 -10.48 27.27
C ALA A 119 -22.10 -10.64 27.64
N VAL A 120 -22.97 -11.00 26.69
CA VAL A 120 -24.41 -11.24 26.94
C VAL A 120 -24.62 -12.47 27.83
N THR A 121 -23.87 -13.55 27.63
CA THR A 121 -23.96 -14.74 28.48
C THR A 121 -23.50 -14.48 29.92
N MET A 122 -22.43 -13.69 30.10
CA MET A 122 -21.96 -13.25 31.41
C MET A 122 -22.96 -12.31 32.12
N ALA A 123 -23.58 -11.38 31.38
CA ALA A 123 -24.61 -10.48 31.90
C ALA A 123 -25.89 -11.23 32.33
N THR A 124 -26.29 -12.25 31.57
CA THR A 124 -27.48 -13.06 31.86
C THR A 124 -27.25 -14.00 33.06
N SER A 125 -26.03 -14.49 33.25
CA SER A 125 -25.69 -15.36 34.39
C SER A 125 -25.62 -14.63 35.74
N SER A 126 -25.55 -13.29 35.75
CA SER A 126 -25.58 -12.48 36.97
C SER A 126 -26.97 -12.02 37.39
N GLN A 127 -28.02 -12.25 36.59
CA GLN A 127 -29.41 -12.01 37.01
C GLN A 127 -30.03 -13.26 37.65
N THR A 128 -29.61 -13.59 38.87
CA THR A 128 -30.43 -14.43 39.77
C THR A 128 -31.46 -13.56 40.47
N VAL A 129 -32.72 -13.68 40.07
CA VAL A 129 -33.88 -13.07 40.74
C VAL A 129 -33.94 -13.54 42.20
N PRO A 130 -34.22 -12.68 43.21
CA PRO A 130 -34.40 -13.13 44.58
C PRO A 130 -35.69 -13.96 44.67
N ALA A 131 -35.53 -15.24 45.02
CA ALA A 131 -36.63 -16.17 45.19
C ALA A 131 -37.51 -15.77 46.39
N GLY A 132 -38.77 -15.42 46.12
CA GLY A 132 -39.83 -15.39 47.12
C GLY A 132 -40.03 -16.78 47.73
N LYS A 133 -40.16 -16.81 49.07
CA LYS A 133 -40.34 -18.02 49.89
C LYS A 133 -41.53 -18.86 49.40
N GLY A 134 -41.27 -20.07 48.91
CA GLY A 134 -42.28 -21.07 48.61
C GLY A 134 -41.71 -22.49 48.64
N LYS A 135 -41.89 -23.21 49.75
CA LYS A 135 -41.52 -24.61 49.92
C LYS A 135 -42.27 -25.50 48.92
N LYS A 136 -41.62 -26.04 47.87
CA LYS A 136 -42.02 -27.31 47.21
C LYS A 136 -40.80 -28.06 46.63
N LYS A 137 -40.94 -29.40 46.65
CA LYS A 137 -39.94 -30.47 46.56
C LYS A 137 -38.97 -30.37 45.36
N ALA A 138 -37.71 -30.67 45.64
CA ALA A 138 -36.63 -30.79 44.66
C ALA A 138 -36.89 -31.97 43.70
N LYS A 139 -36.96 -31.67 42.40
CA LYS A 139 -36.77 -32.63 41.32
C LYS A 139 -35.42 -32.31 40.69
N THR A 140 -34.45 -33.20 40.88
CA THR A 140 -33.07 -33.03 40.43
C THR A 140 -33.02 -33.01 38.91
N VAL A 141 -32.95 -31.81 38.32
CA VAL A 141 -32.54 -31.63 36.93
C VAL A 141 -31.03 -31.39 36.95
N LYS A 142 -30.25 -32.35 36.45
CA LYS A 142 -28.80 -32.19 36.25
C LYS A 142 -28.56 -31.02 35.27
N PRO A 143 -27.74 -30.02 35.60
CA PRO A 143 -27.31 -29.03 34.63
C PRO A 143 -26.24 -29.69 33.75
N THR A 144 -26.61 -30.10 32.53
CA THR A 144 -25.63 -30.49 31.52
C THR A 144 -24.99 -29.23 30.92
N LYS A 145 -24.04 -28.61 31.63
CA LYS A 145 -23.06 -27.72 31.01
C LYS A 145 -22.09 -28.59 30.22
N LYS A 146 -22.32 -28.77 28.91
CA LYS A 146 -21.28 -29.31 28.02
C LYS A 146 -20.11 -28.31 27.99
N PRO A 147 -18.86 -28.79 27.98
CA PRO A 147 -17.68 -27.95 28.19
C PRO A 147 -17.43 -26.99 27.02
N ILE A 148 -16.93 -25.80 27.36
CA ILE A 148 -16.57 -24.63 26.54
C ILE A 148 -15.47 -24.91 25.48
N ALA A 149 -15.00 -26.15 25.36
CA ALA A 149 -13.85 -26.54 24.55
C ALA A 149 -14.03 -26.38 23.03
N SER A 150 -15.26 -26.39 22.50
CA SER A 150 -15.49 -26.20 21.05
C SER A 150 -15.32 -24.74 20.60
N ASN A 151 -15.60 -23.79 21.49
CA ASN A 151 -15.50 -22.36 21.17
C ASN A 151 -14.05 -21.86 21.22
N THR A 152 -13.23 -22.36 22.15
CA THR A 152 -11.83 -21.90 22.28
C THR A 152 -10.95 -22.31 21.11
N ALA A 153 -11.14 -23.53 20.56
CA ALA A 153 -10.45 -23.97 19.35
C ALA A 153 -10.87 -23.14 18.12
N SER A 154 -12.17 -22.83 18.00
CA SER A 154 -12.71 -22.04 16.89
C SER A 154 -12.24 -20.57 16.95
N VAL A 155 -12.19 -19.97 18.14
CA VAL A 155 -11.67 -18.61 18.35
C VAL A 155 -10.16 -18.54 18.03
N ARG A 156 -9.39 -19.54 18.45
CA ARG A 156 -7.96 -19.62 18.10
C ARG A 156 -7.75 -19.70 16.59
N ALA A 157 -8.52 -20.54 15.90
CA ALA A 157 -8.46 -20.65 14.44
C ALA A 157 -8.75 -19.32 13.74
N LEU A 158 -9.72 -18.53 14.24
CA LEU A 158 -9.99 -17.19 13.71
C LEU A 158 -8.84 -16.20 13.95
N PHE A 159 -8.13 -16.28 15.08
CA PHE A 159 -6.95 -15.45 15.32
C PHE A 159 -5.76 -15.82 14.43
N GLU A 160 -5.60 -17.11 14.14
CA GLU A 160 -4.61 -17.62 13.18
C GLU A 160 -4.96 -17.15 11.76
N ASP A 161 -6.22 -17.30 11.34
CA ASP A 161 -6.71 -16.84 10.03
C ASP A 161 -6.58 -15.31 9.87
N ARG A 162 -6.84 -14.55 10.95
CA ARG A 162 -6.61 -13.11 10.97
C ARG A 162 -5.16 -12.76 10.70
N THR A 163 -4.24 -13.46 11.35
CA THR A 163 -2.80 -13.23 11.18
C THR A 163 -2.39 -13.58 9.75
N ALA A 164 -2.86 -14.72 9.22
CA ALA A 164 -2.57 -15.15 7.86
C ALA A 164 -3.09 -14.16 6.80
N ALA A 165 -4.30 -13.61 6.98
CA ALA A 165 -4.85 -12.59 6.08
C ALA A 165 -4.00 -11.30 6.08
N LEU A 166 -3.44 -10.91 7.23
CA LEU A 166 -2.55 -9.76 7.33
C LEU A 166 -1.16 -10.05 6.74
N ASP A 167 -0.62 -11.24 6.99
CA ASP A 167 0.63 -11.70 6.38
C ASP A 167 0.53 -11.73 4.85
N GLU A 168 -0.63 -12.10 4.31
CA GLU A 168 -0.90 -12.06 2.87
C GLU A 168 -0.89 -10.62 2.33
N VAL A 169 -1.46 -9.66 3.05
CA VAL A 169 -1.35 -8.23 2.67
C VAL A 169 0.11 -7.78 2.70
N VAL A 170 0.87 -8.19 3.72
CA VAL A 170 2.30 -7.86 3.83
C VAL A 170 3.09 -8.45 2.65
N ARG A 171 2.82 -9.72 2.32
CA ARG A 171 3.45 -10.43 1.21
C ARG A 171 3.14 -9.78 -0.14
N LEU A 172 1.88 -9.41 -0.40
CA LEU A 172 1.44 -8.77 -1.64
C LEU A 172 2.10 -7.39 -1.84
N CYS A 173 2.22 -6.60 -0.78
CA CYS A 173 2.92 -5.32 -0.84
C CYS A 173 4.44 -5.49 -1.00
N GLY A 174 5.05 -6.46 -0.32
CA GLY A 174 6.48 -6.80 -0.37
C GLY A 174 7.42 -5.75 0.25
N SER A 175 7.12 -4.46 0.11
CA SER A 175 7.94 -3.34 0.62
C SER A 175 7.08 -2.19 1.15
N ARG A 176 7.70 -1.37 2.02
CA ARG A 176 7.07 -0.15 2.54
C ARG A 176 6.68 0.82 1.42
N GLY A 177 7.46 0.92 0.35
CA GLY A 177 7.16 1.80 -0.78
C GLY A 177 5.82 1.47 -1.45
N VAL A 178 5.62 0.19 -1.78
CA VAL A 178 4.37 -0.31 -2.37
C VAL A 178 3.20 -0.14 -1.39
N ALA A 179 3.42 -0.44 -0.11
CA ALA A 179 2.39 -0.25 0.92
C ALA A 179 1.95 1.23 1.00
N CYS A 180 2.87 2.17 0.93
CA CYS A 180 2.53 3.60 0.98
C CYS A 180 1.79 4.07 -0.28
N GLU A 181 2.12 3.54 -1.46
CA GLU A 181 1.47 3.96 -2.71
C GLU A 181 0.12 3.28 -2.96
N MET A 182 -0.05 2.03 -2.51
CA MET A 182 -1.22 1.22 -2.83
C MET A 182 -2.13 0.98 -1.62
N LEU A 183 -1.55 0.52 -0.49
CA LEU A 183 -2.32 0.14 0.69
C LEU A 183 -2.87 1.35 1.43
N ILE A 184 -2.06 2.38 1.68
CA ILE A 184 -2.50 3.59 2.41
C ILE A 184 -3.69 4.26 1.69
N PRO A 185 -3.63 4.59 0.39
CA PRO A 185 -4.79 5.18 -0.29
C PRO A 185 -6.01 4.25 -0.30
N MET A 186 -5.80 2.93 -0.35
CA MET A 186 -6.89 1.96 -0.28
C MET A 186 -7.58 1.95 1.10
N LEU A 187 -6.81 1.99 2.19
CA LEU A 187 -7.34 2.04 3.55
C LEU A 187 -8.10 3.36 3.81
N LEU A 188 -7.61 4.47 3.26
CA LEU A 188 -8.22 5.79 3.39
C LEU A 188 -9.44 6.01 2.47
N LYS A 189 -9.75 5.07 1.56
CA LYS A 189 -10.98 5.11 0.75
C LYS A 189 -12.21 4.70 1.60
N THR A 190 -13.37 5.22 1.20
CA THR A 190 -14.65 4.86 1.80
C THR A 190 -14.93 3.35 1.65
N GLY A 191 -15.36 2.72 2.74
CA GLY A 191 -15.60 1.28 2.80
C GLY A 191 -14.43 0.44 3.32
N MET A 192 -13.31 1.07 3.68
CA MET A 192 -12.21 0.44 4.42
C MET A 192 -12.12 1.05 5.83
N MET A 193 -11.09 1.84 6.15
CA MET A 193 -11.00 2.50 7.46
C MET A 193 -12.04 3.63 7.61
N VAL A 194 -12.48 4.22 6.49
CA VAL A 194 -13.50 5.28 6.48
C VAL A 194 -14.89 4.67 6.30
N PRO A 195 -15.82 4.81 7.27
CA PRO A 195 -17.18 4.28 7.17
C PRO A 195 -17.94 4.76 5.93
N VAL A 196 -18.75 3.86 5.34
CA VAL A 196 -19.60 4.16 4.18
C VAL A 196 -20.78 5.04 4.58
N ASP A 197 -21.40 4.78 5.74
CA ASP A 197 -22.54 5.58 6.21
C ASP A 197 -22.07 6.97 6.66
N LYS A 198 -22.66 8.02 6.07
CA LYS A 198 -22.38 9.41 6.43
C LYS A 198 -22.70 9.71 7.89
N ARG A 199 -23.63 8.95 8.50
CA ARG A 199 -24.01 9.09 9.93
C ARG A 199 -22.93 8.58 10.89
N MET A 200 -22.04 7.71 10.43
CA MET A 200 -20.88 7.24 11.19
C MET A 200 -19.63 8.09 10.93
N ARG A 201 -19.74 9.11 10.08
CA ARG A 201 -18.72 10.14 9.94
C ARG A 201 -19.12 11.29 10.87
N PRO A 202 -18.22 11.78 11.73
CA PRO A 202 -18.56 12.91 12.58
C PRO A 202 -18.99 14.07 11.67
N ALA A 203 -20.22 14.54 11.85
CA ALA A 203 -20.80 15.65 11.07
C ALA A 203 -20.07 16.99 11.34
N SER A 204 -19.15 17.01 12.30
CA SER A 204 -18.51 18.19 12.87
C SER A 204 -17.03 18.29 12.46
N LEU A 205 -16.74 18.41 11.17
CA LEU A 205 -15.42 18.86 10.68
C LEU A 205 -15.49 20.15 9.85
N LEU A 206 -16.67 20.79 9.80
CA LEU A 206 -16.91 22.07 9.12
C LEU A 206 -16.96 23.29 10.06
N GLY A 207 -16.69 23.11 11.36
CA GLY A 207 -16.57 24.20 12.32
C GLY A 207 -15.54 23.84 13.38
N LEU A 208 -14.37 24.48 13.33
CA LEU A 208 -13.26 24.30 14.27
C LEU A 208 -13.72 24.58 15.72
N GLY A 209 -13.98 23.52 16.47
CA GLY A 209 -14.43 23.56 17.86
C GLY A 209 -14.56 22.13 18.39
N VAL A 210 -13.41 21.48 18.56
CA VAL A 210 -13.27 20.07 18.93
C VAL A 210 -13.81 19.84 20.33
N GLU A 211 -14.99 19.25 20.44
CA GLU A 211 -15.32 18.32 21.51
C GLU A 211 -15.19 16.92 20.93
N CYS A 212 -14.42 16.08 21.62
CA CYS A 212 -13.86 14.79 21.24
C CYS A 212 -14.61 14.05 20.12
N ILE A 213 -13.85 13.60 19.11
CA ILE A 213 -14.34 12.70 18.07
C ILE A 213 -14.86 11.43 18.74
N ASP A 214 -16.15 11.35 19.01
CA ASP A 214 -16.88 10.11 19.25
C ASP A 214 -17.02 9.36 17.92
N ALA A 215 -15.88 9.08 17.26
CA ALA A 215 -15.83 8.06 16.24
C ALA A 215 -16.23 6.77 16.93
N ASP A 216 -17.30 6.13 16.46
CA ASP A 216 -17.75 4.84 17.00
C ASP A 216 -16.52 3.94 17.23
N PRO A 217 -16.18 3.65 18.51
CA PRO A 217 -14.92 3.02 18.86
C PRO A 217 -14.79 1.62 18.25
N LYS A 218 -15.88 1.02 17.75
CA LYS A 218 -15.86 -0.30 17.13
C LYS A 218 -15.09 -0.35 15.81
N ASN A 219 -15.23 0.63 14.92
CA ASN A 219 -14.56 0.58 13.62
C ASN A 219 -13.04 0.79 13.75
N LEU A 220 -12.59 1.77 14.54
CA LEU A 220 -11.16 1.99 14.76
C LEU A 220 -10.51 0.82 15.52
N ARG A 221 -11.23 0.21 16.48
CA ARG A 221 -10.76 -1.00 17.17
C ARG A 221 -10.57 -2.17 16.20
N ALA A 222 -11.48 -2.36 15.23
CA ALA A 222 -11.37 -3.41 14.22
C ALA A 222 -10.11 -3.28 13.36
N TRP A 223 -9.56 -2.07 13.18
CA TRP A 223 -8.32 -1.86 12.42
C TRP A 223 -7.06 -1.79 13.29
N SER A 224 -7.18 -1.70 14.61
CA SER A 224 -6.02 -1.57 15.51
C SER A 224 -5.02 -2.72 15.39
N ALA A 225 -5.52 -3.96 15.24
CA ALA A 225 -4.68 -5.15 15.05
C ALA A 225 -3.95 -5.13 13.70
N ALA A 226 -4.64 -4.79 12.61
CA ALA A 226 -4.04 -4.61 11.29
C ALA A 226 -2.97 -3.52 11.27
N LEU A 227 -3.27 -2.34 11.81
CA LEU A 227 -2.33 -1.21 11.86
C LEU A 227 -1.08 -1.54 12.66
N GLY A 228 -1.22 -2.21 13.81
CA GLY A 228 -0.08 -2.70 14.59
C GLY A 228 0.69 -3.84 13.91
N HIS A 229 0.06 -4.60 13.03
CA HIS A 229 0.73 -5.59 12.21
C HIS A 229 1.54 -4.92 11.08
N PHE A 230 0.94 -3.95 10.39
CA PHE A 230 1.61 -3.20 9.31
C PHE A 230 2.76 -2.35 9.82
N GLU A 231 2.67 -1.72 10.99
CA GLU A 231 3.80 -0.99 11.57
C GLU A 231 4.98 -1.90 11.94
N ARG A 232 4.70 -3.15 12.37
CA ARG A 232 5.75 -4.14 12.63
C ARG A 232 6.39 -4.64 11.34
N ALA A 233 5.60 -4.85 10.29
CA ALA A 233 6.10 -5.27 8.98
C ALA A 233 6.86 -4.15 8.28
N TRP A 234 6.42 -2.90 8.43
CA TRP A 234 6.98 -1.71 7.80
C TRP A 234 7.11 -0.57 8.82
N PRO A 235 8.24 -0.48 9.54
CA PRO A 235 8.47 0.60 10.49
C PRO A 235 8.33 1.97 9.85
N GLY A 236 7.53 2.85 10.45
CA GLY A 236 7.17 4.18 9.94
C GLY A 236 5.94 4.22 9.04
N PHE A 237 5.26 3.09 8.81
CA PHE A 237 4.01 3.03 8.02
C PHE A 237 2.93 3.97 8.57
N LEU A 238 2.73 3.99 9.89
CA LEU A 238 1.74 4.87 10.51
C LEU A 238 2.09 6.35 10.33
N SER A 239 3.38 6.69 10.34
CA SER A 239 3.83 8.07 10.09
C SER A 239 3.53 8.49 8.65
N ASP A 240 3.78 7.62 7.68
CA ASP A 240 3.45 7.87 6.27
C ASP A 240 1.93 7.98 6.05
N MET A 241 1.15 7.15 6.75
CA MET A 241 -0.31 7.18 6.69
C MET A 241 -0.84 8.51 7.25
N LEU A 242 -0.35 8.94 8.41
CA LEU A 242 -0.73 10.23 9.00
C LEU A 242 -0.33 11.39 8.09
N SER A 243 0.88 11.36 7.51
CA SER A 243 1.32 12.36 6.55
C SER A 243 0.37 12.42 5.35
N THR A 244 -0.02 11.26 4.80
CA THR A 244 -0.95 11.16 3.68
C THR A 244 -2.34 11.69 4.05
N MET A 245 -2.84 11.39 5.25
CA MET A 245 -4.10 11.92 5.76
C MET A 245 -4.07 13.45 5.85
N VAL A 246 -3.01 14.02 6.45
CA VAL A 246 -2.84 15.48 6.58
C VAL A 246 -2.77 16.13 5.21
N SER A 247 -1.98 15.59 4.28
CA SER A 247 -1.89 16.09 2.91
C SER A 247 -3.22 16.03 2.17
N THR A 248 -3.98 14.95 2.34
CA THR A 248 -5.31 14.80 1.72
C THR A 248 -6.30 15.82 2.27
N LEU A 249 -6.32 16.03 3.59
CA LEU A 249 -7.19 17.03 4.23
C LEU A 249 -6.78 18.47 3.86
N ALA A 250 -5.48 18.75 3.78
CA ALA A 250 -4.97 20.05 3.36
C ALA A 250 -5.35 20.38 1.91
N ALA A 251 -5.31 19.39 1.00
CA ALA A 251 -5.73 19.55 -0.38
C ALA A 251 -7.23 19.87 -0.50
N VAL A 252 -8.07 19.29 0.35
CA VAL A 252 -9.53 19.57 0.39
C VAL A 252 -9.82 20.98 0.93
N SER A 253 -8.95 21.53 1.77
CA SER A 253 -9.12 22.87 2.36
C SER A 253 -8.73 24.02 1.43
N GLN A 254 -8.10 23.76 0.28
CA GLN A 254 -7.80 24.81 -0.69
C GLN A 254 -9.05 25.09 -1.54
N PRO A 255 -9.60 26.33 -1.55
CA PRO A 255 -10.69 26.67 -2.44
C PRO A 255 -10.22 26.52 -3.89
N ALA A 256 -11.02 25.84 -4.71
CA ALA A 256 -10.77 25.69 -6.14
C ALA A 256 -10.53 27.08 -6.75
N ALA A 257 -9.27 27.38 -7.09
CA ALA A 257 -8.93 28.59 -7.81
C ALA A 257 -9.68 28.57 -9.15
N THR A 258 -10.61 29.51 -9.29
CA THR A 258 -11.28 29.85 -10.55
C THR A 258 -10.23 30.25 -11.58
N HIS A 259 -9.78 29.30 -12.41
CA HIS A 259 -9.09 29.62 -13.65
C HIS A 259 -10.10 29.66 -14.79
N ALA A 260 -10.69 30.83 -14.98
CA ALA A 260 -11.22 31.24 -16.27
C ALA A 260 -10.06 31.83 -17.10
N SER A 261 -10.01 31.48 -18.39
CA SER A 261 -9.09 31.98 -19.42
C SER A 261 -7.64 31.51 -19.35
N GLU A 262 -7.33 30.37 -19.99
CA GLU A 262 -6.25 30.26 -20.99
C GLU A 262 -6.44 28.97 -21.81
N SER A 263 -6.13 29.04 -23.10
CA SER A 263 -6.29 28.03 -24.17
C SER A 263 -5.54 26.71 -23.90
N PRO A 264 -5.86 25.60 -24.61
CA PRO A 264 -5.53 24.25 -24.17
C PRO A 264 -4.05 23.96 -24.41
N VAL A 265 -3.27 23.96 -23.33
CA VAL A 265 -1.99 23.26 -23.28
C VAL A 265 -2.24 22.00 -22.46
N ASP A 266 -1.90 20.87 -23.08
CA ASP A 266 -2.11 19.51 -22.57
C ASP A 266 -2.01 19.43 -21.05
N VAL A 267 -3.10 18.98 -20.43
CA VAL A 267 -3.13 18.56 -19.04
C VAL A 267 -2.07 17.46 -18.91
N VAL A 268 -0.90 17.84 -18.40
CA VAL A 268 0.07 16.90 -17.86
C VAL A 268 -0.64 16.21 -16.72
N THR A 269 -1.22 15.05 -17.02
CA THR A 269 -1.65 14.07 -16.04
C THR A 269 -0.43 13.87 -15.14
N VAL A 270 -0.52 14.34 -13.90
CA VAL A 270 0.47 14.06 -12.87
C VAL A 270 0.39 12.56 -12.61
N HIS A 271 1.09 11.79 -13.43
CA HIS A 271 1.32 10.39 -13.18
C HIS A 271 2.10 10.28 -11.87
N PRO A 272 1.75 9.33 -10.98
CA PRO A 272 2.50 9.11 -9.75
C PRO A 272 3.98 8.90 -10.11
N SER A 273 4.83 9.61 -9.38
CA SER A 273 6.29 9.63 -9.59
C SER A 273 6.84 8.20 -9.65
N PRO A 274 7.56 7.80 -10.72
CA PRO A 274 8.01 6.42 -10.94
C PRO A 274 9.11 5.94 -9.97
N SER A 275 9.36 6.64 -8.87
CA SER A 275 10.61 6.56 -8.10
C SER A 275 10.57 5.74 -6.80
N ARG A 276 9.50 5.00 -6.49
CA ARG A 276 9.46 4.16 -5.26
C ARG A 276 8.96 2.73 -5.43
N LEU A 277 8.81 2.24 -6.66
CA LEU A 277 8.52 0.82 -6.96
C LEU A 277 9.80 0.07 -7.39
N ARG A 278 10.88 0.20 -6.61
CA ARG A 278 12.12 -0.58 -6.82
C ARG A 278 11.92 -2.09 -6.65
N SER A 279 10.78 -2.53 -6.11
CA SER A 279 10.54 -3.93 -5.76
C SER A 279 9.89 -4.79 -6.84
N ILE A 280 9.38 -4.20 -7.95
CA ILE A 280 8.75 -5.00 -9.01
C ILE A 280 9.79 -5.54 -10.02
N GLY A 281 11.04 -5.13 -9.90
CA GLY A 281 12.17 -5.72 -10.63
C GLY A 281 12.48 -7.19 -10.26
N GLU A 282 11.78 -7.78 -9.29
CA GLU A 282 11.87 -9.21 -8.99
C GLU A 282 10.93 -10.09 -9.84
N LEU A 283 10.06 -9.50 -10.67
CA LEU A 283 9.13 -10.20 -11.56
C LEU A 283 9.48 -10.11 -13.07
N LEU A 284 10.64 -9.51 -13.41
CA LEU A 284 11.27 -9.62 -14.73
C LEU A 284 12.48 -10.56 -14.63
#